data_AF-N2BIH5-F1
#
_entry.id   AF-N2BIH5-F1
#
_cell.length_a   1.000
_cell.length_b   1.000
_cell.length_c   1.000
_cell.angle_alpha   90.00
_cell.angle_beta   90.00
_cell.angle_gamma   90.00
#
_symmetry.space_group_name_H-M   'P 1'
#
loop_
_entity.id
_entity.type
_entity.pdbx_description
1 polymer ?
#
loop_
_entity_poly.entity_id
_entity_poly.type
_entity_poly.pdbx_seq_one_letter_code
_entity_poly.pdbx_strand_id
1 'polypeptide(L)' 'MKRIISKNFMKIMGIVNCLAMVLVVQTANSACAWILGQPVEPEEAKKMRKF' A
#
# COMPACT_ATOMS: atom_id res chain seq x y z
N MET A 1 5.40 -33.89 -16.90
CA MET A 1 4.41 -33.07 -16.16
C MET A 1 5.01 -32.06 -15.18
N LYS A 2 5.96 -32.42 -14.29
CA LYS A 2 6.55 -31.49 -13.29
C LYS A 2 7.05 -30.14 -13.86
N ARG A 3 7.69 -30.16 -15.04
CA ARG A 3 8.18 -28.95 -15.75
C ARG A 3 7.06 -28.00 -16.21
N ILE A 4 5.92 -28.54 -16.64
CA ILE A 4 4.77 -27.73 -17.12
C ILE A 4 4.09 -27.05 -15.94
N ILE A 5 3.92 -27.77 -14.83
CA ILE A 5 3.39 -27.23 -13.56
C ILE A 5 4.27 -26.08 -13.06
N SER A 6 5.60 -26.22 -13.13
CA SER A 6 6.53 -25.15 -12.72
C SER A 6 6.44 -23.88 -13.56
N LYS A 7 6.18 -24.00 -14.88
CA LYS A 7 6.05 -22.83 -15.78
C LYS A 7 4.75 -22.05 -15.53
N ASN A 8 3.64 -22.74 -15.28
CA ASN A 8 2.38 -22.08 -14.96
C ASN A 8 2.42 -21.42 -13.57
N PHE A 9 3.06 -22.07 -12.60
CA PHE A 9 3.29 -21.49 -11.28
C PHE A 9 4.12 -20.20 -11.34
N MET A 10 5.21 -20.19 -12.11
CA MET A 10 6.04 -18.98 -12.30
C MET A 10 5.26 -17.82 -12.92
N LYS A 11 4.35 -18.08 -13.87
CA LYS A 11 3.49 -17.03 -14.45
C LYS A 11 2.54 -16.43 -13.41
N ILE A 12 1.93 -17.27 -12.57
CA ILE A 12 1.05 -16.83 -11.49
C ILE A 12 1.82 -15.97 -10.49
N MET A 13 3.03 -16.40 -10.10
CA MET A 13 3.89 -15.63 -9.18
C MET A 13 4.27 -14.25 -9.76
N GLY A 14 4.51 -14.16 -11.08
CA GLY A 14 4.72 -12.88 -11.75
C GLY A 14 3.52 -11.95 -11.65
N ILE A 15 2.30 -12.47 -11.85
CA ILE A 15 1.05 -11.70 -11.71
C ILE A 15 0.88 -11.24 -10.25
N VAL A 16 1.08 -12.14 -9.28
CA VAL A 16 0.99 -11.81 -7.85
C VAL A 16 1.98 -10.73 -7.48
N ASN A 17 3.21 -10.76 -8.01
CA ASN A 17 4.21 -9.73 -7.77
C ASN A 17 3.78 -8.36 -8.34
N CYS A 18 3.22 -8.33 -9.54
CA CYS A 18 2.66 -7.09 -10.11
C CYS A 18 1.50 -6.55 -9.26
N LEU A 19 0.61 -7.42 -8.79
CA LEU A 19 -0.51 -7.03 -7.91
C LEU A 19 0.00 -6.50 -6.56
N ALA A 20 1.05 -7.10 -6.00
CA ALA A 20 1.69 -6.60 -4.79
C ALA A 20 2.23 -5.17 -4.98
N MET A 21 2.90 -4.90 -6.10
CA MET A 21 3.39 -3.55 -6.44
C MET A 21 2.24 -2.55 -6.60
N VAL A 22 1.15 -2.93 -7.27
CA VAL A 22 -0.04 -2.07 -7.41
C VAL A 22 -0.65 -1.76 -6.04
N LEU A 23 -0.73 -2.73 -5.14
CA LEU A 23 -1.25 -2.55 -3.79
C LEU A 23 -0.39 -1.55 -2.99
N VAL A 24 0.94 -1.63 -3.10
CA VAL A 24 1.87 -0.69 -2.45
C VAL A 24 1.63 0.73 -2.96
N VAL A 25 1.55 0.93 -4.27
CA VAL A 25 1.29 2.25 -4.87
C VAL A 25 -0.06 2.81 -4.42
N GLN A 26 -1.12 2.00 -4.42
CA GLN A 26 -2.44 2.41 -3.96
C GLN A 26 -2.45 2.78 -2.47
N THR A 27 -1.74 2.02 -1.64
CA THR A 27 -1.61 2.30 -0.21
C THR A 27 -0.90 3.63 0.03
N ALA A 28 0.21 3.87 -0.68
CA ALA A 28 0.94 5.13 -0.59
C ALA A 28 0.07 6.33 -1.02
N ASN A 29 -0.60 6.23 -2.16
CA ASN A 29 -1.48 7.28 -2.65
C ASN A 29 -2.65 7.56 -1.70
N SER A 30 -3.26 6.50 -1.14
CA SER A 30 -4.36 6.63 -0.18
C SER A 30 -3.90 7.29 1.13
N ALA A 31 -2.71 6.93 1.63
CA ALA A 31 -2.14 7.55 2.82
C ALA A 31 -1.84 9.04 2.59
N CYS A 32 -1.25 9.39 1.44
CA CYS A 32 -0.99 10.79 1.09
C CYS A 32 -2.29 11.59 0.93
N ALA A 33 -3.29 11.04 0.24
CA ALA A 33 -4.59 11.68 0.09
C ALA A 33 -5.27 11.90 1.45
N TRP A 34 -5.16 10.93 2.36
CA TRP A 34 -5.69 11.06 3.71
C TRP A 34 -4.99 12.16 4.52
N ILE A 35 -3.64 12.23 4.46
CA ILE A 35 -2.86 13.27 5.14
C ILE A 35 -3.24 14.67 4.62
N LEU A 36 -3.35 14.83 3.30
CA LEU A 36 -3.68 16.11 2.67
C LEU A 36 -5.14 16.52 2.89
N GLY A 37 -6.04 15.54 2.99
CA GLY A 37 -7.46 15.75 3.26
C GLY A 37 -7.80 15.94 4.74
N GLN A 38 -6.82 15.95 5.64
CA GLN A 38 -7.10 16.16 7.06
C GLN A 38 -7.65 17.57 7.31
N PRO A 39 -8.65 17.71 8.19
CA PRO A 39 -9.06 19.01 8.68
C PRO A 39 -7.92 19.68 9.46
N VAL A 40 -8.03 20.98 9.67
CA VAL A 40 -7.10 21.72 10.54
C VAL A 40 -7.05 21.03 11.90
N GLU A 41 -5.83 20.76 12.36
CA GLU A 41 -5.60 20.10 13.65
C GLU A 41 -6.25 20.91 14.79
N PRO A 42 -7.09 20.29 15.63
CA PRO A 42 -7.74 20.97 16.74
C PRO A 42 -6.72 21.40 17.80
N GLU A 43 -6.99 22.54 18.45
CA GLU A 43 -6.09 23.15 19.43
C GLU A 43 -5.86 22.25 20.65
N GLU A 44 -6.85 21.44 21.03
CA GLU A 44 -6.75 20.46 22.11
C GLU A 44 -5.70 19.38 21.79
N ALA A 45 -5.61 18.94 20.52
CA ALA A 45 -4.61 17.96 20.10
C ALA A 45 -3.20 18.58 20.09
N LYS A 46 -3.08 19.85 19.70
CA LYS A 46 -1.79 20.58 19.73
C LYS A 46 -1.25 20.68 21.15
N LYS A 47 -2.11 20.94 22.15
CA LYS A 47 -1.73 21.01 23.58
C LYS A 47 -1.22 19.70 24.16
N MET A 48 -1.50 18.57 23.50
CA MET A 48 -1.06 17.24 23.91
C MET A 48 0.31 16.86 23.31
N ARG A 49 0.88 17.68 22.41
CA ARG A 49 2.25 17.48 21.92
C ARG A 49 3.24 17.67 23.06
N LYS A 50 4.21 16.75 23.15
CA LYS A 50 5.29 16.79 24.15
C LYS A 50 6.47 17.71 23.74
N PHE A 51 6.31 18.50 22.67
CA PHE A 51 7.36 19.33 22.09
C PHE A 51 6.98 20.80 22.20
#